data_AF-A0A6A1VPF2-F1
#
_entry.id   AF-A0A6A1VPF2-F1
#
_cell.length_a   1.000
_cell.length_b   1.000
_cell.length_c   1.000
_cell.angle_alpha   90.00
_cell.angle_beta   90.00
_cell.angle_gamma   90.00
#
_symmetry.space_group_name_H-M   'P 1'
#
loop_
_entity.id
_entity.type
_entity.pdbx_description
1 polymer ?
#
loop_
_entity_poly.entity_id
_entity_poly.type
_entity_poly.pdbx_seq_one_letter_code
_entity_poly.pdbx_strand_id
1 'polypeptide(L)'
;MQQERDRLLAKVENLAANSDEYTQKMEEIHAQKLKALETQIVDLKKKQENQVQLLKQKQKSDEAAKRLQAEILCIRAQKVQLQHKIKQVAEQFRQWKTSREKELLQVLQRKTEEAAMATRRLKELLEARKPTARDPSVTYIGNTLIGQGNEKSLQRWLDHELEVVVNVHEVRFEYKKQSQVQAALAEELALLKQVDQFSSNEQSRQRGRMDIPVFLHSFVVQPLRLLSMSPNARIARIASVENMLSMSSNALVAMASQLSEAEGRERASIGRGRWNHLRSLGDAKTLLQHMFNATAEARCQLWEKNLEINEMKEQRKELVSLLRQSEAQRKELVKEQKARKLAVAIGLDSSVSGNSCTPLKHLADGMSGSLSPISLPAPKQLKFTPGIVNGSVREQATFLDPTLKMVPLGQLSMKKQAAVGQTGKLWRWKRSHHQWLLQFKWKWQKPWRLSELIKHSDETIMRSRPRPQALVDAM
;
A
#
# COMPACT_ATOMS: atom_id res chain seq x y z
N MET A 1 -57.10 -31.71 -98.89
CA MET A 1 -55.67 -31.32 -98.90
C MET A 1 -55.36 -30.18 -97.92
N GLN A 2 -55.90 -28.95 -98.07
CA GLN A 2 -55.52 -27.83 -97.20
C GLN A 2 -55.94 -28.01 -95.72
N GLN A 3 -57.20 -28.42 -95.50
CA GLN A 3 -57.77 -28.62 -94.16
C GLN A 3 -57.03 -29.70 -93.35
N GLU A 4 -56.49 -30.70 -94.04
CA GLU A 4 -55.75 -31.82 -93.46
C GLU A 4 -54.31 -31.40 -93.11
N ARG A 5 -53.71 -30.55 -93.94
CA ARG A 5 -52.42 -29.92 -93.66
C ARG A 5 -52.49 -29.01 -92.43
N ASP A 6 -53.54 -28.20 -92.32
CA ASP A 6 -53.69 -27.28 -91.18
C ASP A 6 -54.01 -28.04 -89.88
N ARG A 7 -54.76 -29.15 -89.97
CA ARG A 7 -54.97 -30.06 -88.83
C ARG A 7 -53.69 -30.76 -88.38
N LEU A 8 -52.82 -31.15 -89.31
CA LEU A 8 -51.52 -31.75 -89.00
C LEU A 8 -50.54 -30.71 -88.42
N LEU A 9 -50.52 -29.48 -88.94
CA LEU A 9 -49.74 -28.36 -88.38
C LEU A 9 -50.15 -28.07 -86.94
N ALA A 10 -51.45 -27.92 -86.66
CA ALA A 10 -51.95 -27.68 -85.31
C ALA A 10 -51.61 -28.84 -84.34
N LYS A 11 -51.53 -30.08 -84.85
CA LYS A 11 -51.15 -31.25 -84.06
C LYS A 11 -49.65 -31.30 -83.79
N VAL A 12 -48.81 -30.90 -84.75
CA VAL A 12 -47.36 -30.76 -84.57
C VAL A 12 -47.04 -29.63 -83.60
N GLU A 13 -47.70 -28.47 -83.73
CA GLU A 13 -47.57 -27.35 -82.78
C GLU A 13 -47.99 -27.76 -81.37
N ASN A 14 -49.11 -28.47 -81.21
CA ASN A 14 -49.51 -28.98 -79.89
C ASN A 14 -48.50 -29.99 -79.33
N LEU A 15 -47.96 -30.90 -80.14
CA LEU A 15 -46.97 -31.87 -79.69
C LEU A 15 -45.64 -31.20 -79.33
N ALA A 16 -45.21 -30.19 -80.09
CA ALA A 16 -44.04 -29.38 -79.79
C ALA A 16 -44.24 -28.57 -78.50
N ALA A 17 -45.37 -27.87 -78.35
CA ALA A 17 -45.67 -27.09 -77.15
C ALA A 17 -45.78 -27.98 -75.89
N ASN A 18 -46.40 -29.16 -75.98
CA ASN A 18 -46.46 -30.09 -74.84
C ASN A 18 -45.10 -30.70 -74.50
N SER A 19 -44.24 -30.95 -75.50
CA SER A 19 -42.86 -31.41 -75.31
C SER A 19 -41.99 -30.31 -74.66
N ASP A 20 -42.11 -29.08 -75.12
CA ASP A 20 -41.39 -27.92 -74.60
C ASP A 20 -41.85 -27.58 -73.17
N GLU A 21 -43.15 -27.66 -72.87
CA GLU A 21 -43.66 -27.44 -71.51
C GLU A 21 -43.23 -28.57 -70.54
N TYR A 22 -43.15 -29.82 -71.04
CA TYR A 22 -42.64 -30.95 -70.26
C TYR A 22 -41.14 -30.84 -69.97
N THR A 23 -40.35 -30.44 -70.97
CA THR A 23 -38.90 -30.22 -70.80
C THR A 23 -38.62 -29.06 -69.86
N GLN A 24 -39.34 -27.93 -69.97
CA GLN A 24 -39.20 -26.79 -69.07
C GLN A 24 -39.56 -27.14 -67.62
N LYS A 25 -40.64 -27.90 -67.38
CA LYS A 25 -40.99 -28.39 -66.04
C LYS A 25 -39.91 -29.31 -65.46
N MET A 26 -39.33 -30.18 -66.27
CA MET A 26 -38.26 -31.07 -65.84
C MET A 26 -36.99 -30.27 -65.48
N GLU A 27 -36.61 -29.30 -66.31
CA GLU A 27 -35.49 -28.38 -66.05
C GLU A 27 -35.70 -27.57 -64.77
N GLU A 28 -36.91 -27.08 -64.53
CA GLU A 28 -37.24 -26.33 -63.31
C GLU A 28 -37.13 -27.22 -62.05
N ILE A 29 -37.60 -28.46 -62.11
CA ILE A 29 -37.43 -29.45 -61.03
C ILE A 29 -35.94 -29.73 -60.79
N HIS A 30 -35.14 -29.86 -61.86
CA HIS A 30 -33.70 -30.04 -61.75
C HIS A 30 -33.01 -28.82 -61.12
N ALA A 31 -33.38 -27.61 -61.53
CA ALA A 31 -32.86 -26.37 -60.97
C ALA A 31 -33.22 -26.19 -59.48
N GLN A 32 -34.44 -26.55 -59.09
CA GLN A 32 -34.87 -26.53 -57.69
C GLN A 32 -34.08 -27.55 -56.84
N LYS A 33 -33.88 -28.77 -57.35
CA LYS A 33 -33.04 -29.79 -56.69
C LYS A 33 -31.60 -29.32 -56.53
N LEU A 34 -31.02 -28.70 -57.56
CA LEU A 34 -29.69 -28.10 -57.49
C LEU A 34 -29.61 -27.02 -56.40
N LYS A 35 -30.54 -26.06 -56.38
CA LYS A 35 -30.59 -25.01 -55.34
C LYS A 35 -30.73 -25.59 -53.92
N ALA A 36 -31.53 -26.64 -53.75
CA ALA A 36 -31.69 -27.31 -52.46
C ALA A 36 -30.37 -27.97 -52.01
N LEU A 37 -29.67 -28.65 -52.93
CA LEU A 37 -28.37 -29.27 -52.66
C LEU A 37 -27.29 -28.21 -52.36
N GLU A 38 -27.24 -27.11 -53.11
CA GLU A 38 -26.33 -25.98 -52.87
C GLU A 38 -26.53 -25.38 -51.46
N THR A 39 -27.79 -25.16 -51.06
CA THR A 39 -28.12 -24.65 -49.72
C THR A 39 -27.65 -25.63 -48.64
N GLN A 40 -27.89 -26.93 -48.83
CA GLN A 40 -27.49 -27.96 -47.88
C GLN A 40 -25.95 -28.06 -47.75
N ILE A 41 -25.21 -27.90 -48.84
CA ILE A 41 -23.74 -27.85 -48.83
C ILE A 41 -23.24 -26.64 -48.04
N VAL A 42 -23.83 -25.46 -48.23
CA VAL A 42 -23.47 -24.25 -47.49
C VAL A 42 -23.72 -24.42 -45.98
N ASP A 43 -24.86 -24.99 -45.61
CA ASP A 43 -25.20 -25.26 -44.21
C ASP A 43 -24.25 -26.27 -43.56
N LEU A 44 -23.91 -27.35 -44.28
CA LEU A 44 -22.93 -28.34 -43.81
C LEU A 44 -21.53 -27.72 -43.65
N LYS A 45 -21.11 -26.88 -44.59
CA LYS A 45 -19.84 -26.16 -44.52
C LYS A 45 -19.79 -25.22 -43.31
N LYS A 46 -20.89 -24.50 -43.05
CA LYS A 46 -21.01 -23.63 -41.87
C LYS A 46 -20.96 -24.42 -40.56
N LYS A 47 -21.60 -25.59 -40.49
CA LYS A 47 -21.51 -26.49 -39.33
C LYS A 47 -20.09 -27.00 -39.12
N GLN A 48 -19.40 -27.40 -40.18
CA GLN A 48 -18.00 -27.83 -40.12
C GLN A 48 -17.09 -26.71 -39.60
N GLU A 49 -17.25 -25.49 -40.11
CA GLU A 49 -16.44 -24.35 -39.68
C GLU A 49 -16.68 -23.98 -38.21
N ASN A 50 -17.93 -24.00 -37.75
CA ASN A 50 -18.26 -23.83 -36.32
C ASN A 50 -17.59 -24.89 -35.44
N GLN A 51 -17.56 -26.15 -35.89
CA GLN A 51 -16.92 -27.25 -35.16
C GLN A 51 -15.39 -27.05 -35.08
N VAL A 52 -14.76 -26.59 -36.16
CA VAL A 52 -13.33 -26.24 -36.19
C VAL A 52 -13.04 -25.08 -35.22
N GLN A 53 -13.87 -24.04 -35.21
CA GLN A 53 -13.71 -22.91 -34.27
C GLN A 53 -13.84 -23.37 -32.81
N LEU A 54 -14.81 -24.23 -32.50
CA LEU A 54 -14.99 -24.79 -31.16
C LEU A 54 -13.78 -25.61 -30.73
N LEU A 55 -13.23 -26.46 -31.61
CA LEU A 55 -12.01 -27.22 -31.34
C LEU A 55 -10.81 -26.31 -31.07
N LYS A 56 -10.66 -25.23 -31.85
CA LYS A 56 -9.58 -24.25 -31.66
C LYS A 56 -9.72 -23.51 -30.33
N GLN A 57 -10.93 -23.17 -29.91
CA GLN A 57 -11.18 -22.56 -28.61
C GLN A 57 -10.88 -23.53 -27.46
N LYS A 58 -11.29 -24.80 -27.60
CA LYS A 58 -10.97 -25.86 -26.64
C LYS A 58 -9.47 -26.03 -26.46
N GLN A 59 -8.71 -26.12 -27.56
CA GLN A 59 -7.25 -26.22 -27.51
C GLN A 59 -6.61 -25.04 -26.75
N LYS A 60 -7.05 -23.81 -27.02
CA LYS A 60 -6.56 -22.62 -26.30
C LYS A 60 -6.86 -22.69 -24.80
N SER A 61 -8.04 -23.18 -24.42
CA SER A 61 -8.41 -23.40 -23.02
C SER A 61 -7.52 -24.46 -22.35
N ASP A 62 -7.25 -25.57 -23.04
CA ASP A 62 -6.41 -26.66 -22.53
C ASP A 62 -4.95 -26.20 -22.35
N GLU A 63 -4.42 -25.39 -23.28
CA GLU A 63 -3.10 -24.77 -23.14
C GLU A 63 -3.04 -23.79 -21.97
N ALA A 64 -4.08 -22.97 -21.77
CA ALA A 64 -4.16 -22.07 -20.61
C ALA A 64 -4.20 -22.86 -19.29
N ALA A 65 -4.97 -23.97 -19.24
CA ALA A 65 -5.04 -24.84 -18.09
C ALA A 65 -3.67 -25.47 -17.77
N LYS A 66 -2.92 -25.93 -18.78
CA LYS A 66 -1.55 -26.46 -18.60
C LYS A 66 -0.59 -25.40 -18.05
N ARG A 67 -0.65 -24.16 -18.53
CA ARG A 67 0.18 -23.05 -18.01
C ARG A 67 -0.13 -22.76 -16.54
N LEU A 68 -1.40 -22.67 -16.18
CA LEU A 68 -1.82 -22.45 -14.79
C LEU A 68 -1.37 -23.61 -13.87
N GLN A 69 -1.45 -24.86 -14.33
CA GLN A 69 -0.95 -26.01 -13.58
C GLN A 69 0.57 -25.93 -13.34
N ALA A 70 1.34 -25.54 -14.35
CA ALA A 70 2.79 -25.36 -14.21
C ALA A 70 3.15 -24.25 -13.21
N GLU A 71 2.43 -23.13 -13.25
CA GLU A 71 2.61 -22.02 -12.30
C GLU A 71 2.27 -22.45 -10.86
N ILE A 72 1.18 -23.21 -10.67
CA ILE A 72 0.82 -23.77 -9.36
C ILE A 72 1.94 -24.67 -8.82
N LEU A 73 2.55 -25.51 -9.66
CA LEU A 73 3.68 -26.36 -9.25
C LEU A 73 4.90 -25.52 -8.85
N CYS A 74 5.21 -24.46 -9.61
CA CYS A 74 6.29 -23.55 -9.28
C CYS A 74 6.06 -22.86 -7.93
N ILE A 75 4.86 -22.32 -7.70
CA ILE A 75 4.48 -21.67 -6.44
C ILE A 75 4.55 -22.66 -5.26
N ARG A 76 4.14 -23.93 -5.45
CA ARG A 76 4.27 -24.97 -4.43
C ARG A 76 5.73 -25.24 -4.07
N ALA A 77 6.63 -25.32 -5.06
CA ALA A 77 8.06 -25.51 -4.82
C ALA A 77 8.67 -24.31 -4.06
N GLN A 78 8.36 -23.09 -4.48
CA GLN A 78 8.80 -21.86 -3.81
C GLN A 78 8.31 -21.80 -2.36
N LYS A 79 7.05 -22.17 -2.10
CA LYS A 79 6.51 -22.25 -0.73
C LYS A 79 7.31 -23.20 0.15
N VAL A 80 7.67 -24.38 -0.35
CA VAL A 80 8.48 -25.36 0.40
C VAL A 80 9.88 -24.80 0.69
N GLN A 81 10.52 -24.15 -0.28
CA GLN A 81 11.80 -23.49 -0.06
C GLN A 81 11.72 -22.38 1.00
N LEU A 82 10.68 -21.55 0.96
CA LEU A 82 10.46 -20.52 1.99
C LEU A 82 10.24 -21.13 3.38
N GLN A 83 9.48 -22.22 3.48
CA GLN A 83 9.33 -22.94 4.75
C GLN A 83 10.67 -23.48 5.28
N HIS A 84 11.53 -24.01 4.41
CA HIS A 84 12.86 -24.47 4.82
C HIS A 84 13.73 -23.31 5.33
N LYS A 85 13.76 -22.18 4.62
CA LYS A 85 14.46 -20.97 5.06
C LYS A 85 13.95 -20.46 6.42
N ILE A 86 12.63 -20.41 6.61
CA ILE A 86 12.04 -20.01 7.91
C ILE A 86 12.47 -20.97 9.02
N LYS A 87 12.45 -22.28 8.78
CA LYS A 87 12.93 -23.28 9.76
C LYS A 87 14.41 -23.09 10.09
N GLN A 88 15.25 -22.85 9.09
CA GLN A 88 16.68 -22.61 9.29
C GLN A 88 16.94 -21.34 10.11
N VAL A 89 16.24 -20.24 9.80
CA VAL A 89 16.36 -18.99 10.56
C VAL A 89 15.87 -19.16 12.00
N ALA A 90 14.78 -19.89 12.21
CA ALA A 90 14.28 -20.18 13.55
C ALA A 90 15.30 -21.00 14.37
N GLU A 91 15.98 -21.96 13.74
CA GLU A 91 17.02 -22.75 14.38
C GLU A 91 18.27 -21.92 14.72
N GLN A 92 18.71 -21.04 13.81
CA GLN A 92 19.79 -20.08 14.11
C GLN A 92 19.44 -19.15 15.26
N PHE A 93 18.20 -18.65 15.31
CA PHE A 93 17.73 -17.81 16.40
C PHE A 93 17.71 -18.58 17.74
N ARG A 94 17.31 -19.87 17.72
CA ARG A 94 17.36 -20.74 18.90
C ARG A 94 18.78 -20.89 19.43
N GLN A 95 19.74 -21.14 18.56
CA GLN A 95 21.17 -21.27 18.92
C GLN A 95 21.77 -19.96 19.43
N TRP A 96 21.44 -18.85 18.78
CA TRP A 96 21.89 -17.53 19.24
C TRP A 96 21.36 -17.22 20.64
N LYS A 97 20.08 -17.51 20.89
CA LYS A 97 19.46 -17.31 22.21
C LYS A 97 20.15 -18.14 23.29
N THR A 98 20.40 -19.42 23.06
CA THR A 98 21.08 -20.28 24.05
C THR A 98 22.53 -19.86 24.29
N SER A 99 23.24 -19.42 23.25
CA SER A 99 24.58 -18.85 23.38
C SER A 99 24.58 -17.58 24.23
N ARG A 100 23.61 -16.69 23.99
CA ARG A 100 23.46 -15.44 24.75
C ARG A 100 23.09 -15.66 26.22
N GLU A 101 22.19 -16.61 26.50
CA GLU A 101 21.85 -17.02 27.87
C GLU A 101 23.07 -17.60 28.60
N LYS A 102 23.89 -18.40 27.91
CA LYS A 102 25.14 -18.96 28.46
C LYS A 102 26.16 -17.86 28.79
N GLU A 103 26.36 -16.88 27.91
CA GLU A 103 27.22 -15.72 28.18
C GLU A 103 26.74 -14.93 29.40
N LEU A 104 25.43 -14.67 29.49
CA LEU A 104 24.86 -13.94 30.62
C LEU A 104 25.08 -14.69 31.94
N LEU A 105 24.86 -16.00 31.97
CA LEU A 105 25.13 -16.84 33.13
C LEU A 105 26.61 -16.82 33.54
N GLN A 106 27.54 -16.89 32.58
CA GLN A 106 28.97 -16.78 32.87
C GLN A 106 29.35 -15.42 33.46
N VAL A 107 28.76 -14.33 32.96
CA VAL A 107 29.00 -12.98 33.52
C VAL A 107 28.46 -12.87 34.95
N LEU A 108 27.26 -13.38 35.22
CA LEU A 108 26.69 -13.42 36.56
C LEU A 108 27.53 -14.27 37.51
N GLN A 109 28.01 -15.43 37.05
CA GLN A 109 28.90 -16.29 37.83
C GLN A 109 30.22 -15.57 38.17
N ARG A 110 30.89 -14.95 37.18
CA ARG A 110 32.12 -14.17 37.42
C ARG A 110 31.91 -13.04 38.43
N LYS A 111 30.82 -12.27 38.28
CA LYS A 111 30.48 -11.20 39.24
C LYS A 111 30.24 -11.74 40.66
N THR A 112 29.61 -12.92 40.76
CA THR A 112 29.37 -13.59 42.04
C THR A 112 30.69 -14.08 42.66
N GLU A 113 31.59 -14.66 41.86
CA GLU A 113 32.93 -15.10 42.27
C GLU A 113 33.82 -13.91 42.69
N GLU A 114 33.81 -12.81 41.94
CA GLU A 114 34.52 -11.57 42.27
C GLU A 114 34.00 -10.96 43.58
N ALA A 115 32.68 -10.90 43.77
CA ALA A 115 32.08 -10.43 45.02
C ALA A 115 32.45 -11.34 46.21
N ALA A 116 32.46 -12.67 46.01
CA ALA A 116 32.88 -13.63 47.02
C ALA A 116 34.38 -13.50 47.35
N MET A 117 35.24 -13.25 46.35
CA MET A 117 36.67 -12.99 46.56
C MET A 117 36.90 -11.67 47.29
N ALA A 118 36.18 -10.60 46.95
CA ALA A 118 36.24 -9.33 47.66
C ALA A 118 35.81 -9.49 49.14
N THR A 119 34.77 -10.29 49.38
CA THR A 119 34.31 -10.61 50.75
C THR A 119 35.34 -11.42 51.52
N ARG A 120 36.02 -12.39 50.89
CA ARG A 120 37.12 -13.15 51.50
C ARG A 120 38.30 -12.24 51.87
N ARG A 121 38.75 -11.39 50.94
CA ARG A 121 39.81 -10.40 51.20
C ARG A 121 39.45 -9.46 52.35
N LEU A 122 38.20 -8.99 52.40
CA LEU A 122 37.73 -8.15 53.51
C LEU A 122 37.78 -8.89 54.85
N LYS A 123 37.33 -10.15 54.90
CA LYS A 123 37.40 -10.97 56.12
C LYS A 123 38.84 -11.22 56.57
N GLU A 124 39.76 -11.50 55.63
CA GLU A 124 41.19 -11.66 55.93
C GLU A 124 41.81 -10.38 56.51
N LEU A 125 41.48 -9.21 55.93
CA LEU A 125 41.94 -7.92 56.46
C LEU A 125 41.36 -7.60 57.84
N LEU A 126 40.10 -7.98 58.10
CA LEU A 126 39.46 -7.80 59.41
C LEU A 126 40.04 -8.75 60.46
N GLU A 127 40.34 -10.00 60.12
CA GLU A 127 41.04 -10.93 61.02
C GLU A 127 42.50 -10.51 61.25
N ALA A 128 43.21 -10.01 60.22
CA ALA A 128 44.55 -9.45 60.36
C ALA A 128 44.59 -8.16 61.20
N ARG A 129 43.46 -7.46 61.33
CA ARG A 129 43.32 -6.24 62.13
C ARG A 129 42.73 -6.48 63.52
N LYS A 130 42.45 -7.72 63.96
CA LYS A 130 42.07 -7.99 65.36
C LYS A 130 43.24 -7.69 66.30
N PRO A 131 43.19 -6.63 67.14
CA PRO A 131 44.14 -6.44 68.23
C PRO A 131 43.57 -7.09 69.50
N THR A 132 44.45 -7.69 70.28
CA THR A 132 44.18 -8.04 71.68
C THR A 132 43.94 -6.77 72.50
N ALA A 133 42.80 -6.76 73.21
CA ALA A 133 42.46 -5.99 74.41
C ALA A 133 42.21 -4.47 74.32
N ARG A 134 41.06 -4.11 74.92
CA ARG A 134 40.62 -2.86 75.57
C ARG A 134 39.92 -1.77 74.74
N ASP A 135 38.68 -1.52 75.16
CA ASP A 135 37.88 -0.30 74.97
C ASP A 135 38.67 0.96 75.39
N PRO A 136 38.41 2.14 74.79
CA PRO A 136 37.27 2.95 75.25
C PRO A 136 36.47 3.63 74.12
N SER A 137 35.18 3.82 74.46
CA SER A 137 34.22 4.79 73.95
C SER A 137 34.84 6.09 73.41
N VAL A 138 34.56 6.40 72.13
CA VAL A 138 34.53 7.76 71.60
C VAL A 138 33.39 7.89 70.60
N THR A 139 32.43 8.73 70.97
CA THR A 139 31.36 9.34 70.17
C THR A 139 31.74 9.62 68.72
N TYR A 140 31.00 9.06 67.77
CA TYR A 140 30.87 9.62 66.41
C TYR A 140 29.41 9.56 65.97
N ILE A 141 28.65 10.58 66.36
CA ILE A 141 27.47 11.04 65.63
C ILE A 141 27.93 12.27 64.85
N GLY A 142 27.77 12.24 63.53
CA GLY A 142 27.87 13.41 62.66
C GLY A 142 28.97 13.31 61.61
N ASN A 143 28.67 12.69 60.47
CA ASN A 143 29.21 13.07 59.15
C ASN A 143 28.44 12.35 58.02
N THR A 144 27.17 12.72 57.81
CA THR A 144 26.38 12.25 56.65
C THR A 144 25.62 13.38 55.94
N LEU A 145 25.76 14.64 56.35
CA LEU A 145 24.97 15.74 55.76
C LEU A 145 25.75 16.67 54.81
N ILE A 146 27.08 16.70 54.84
CA ILE A 146 27.86 17.68 54.06
C ILE A 146 28.21 17.17 52.64
N GLY A 147 28.13 15.85 52.40
CA GLY A 147 28.44 15.24 51.09
C GLY A 147 27.31 15.31 50.04
N GLN A 148 26.03 15.41 50.45
CA GLN A 148 24.89 15.36 49.52
C GLN A 148 24.76 16.61 48.62
N GLY A 149 25.28 17.76 49.07
CA GLY A 149 25.22 19.00 48.29
C GLY A 149 26.12 18.98 47.05
N ASN A 150 27.29 18.34 47.16
CA ASN A 150 28.22 18.20 46.04
C ASN A 150 27.73 17.15 45.03
N GLU A 151 27.16 16.04 45.51
CA GLU A 151 26.63 14.96 44.67
C GLU A 151 25.55 15.44 43.70
N LYS A 152 24.53 16.16 44.20
CA LYS A 152 23.47 16.71 43.35
C LYS A 152 23.98 17.80 42.40
N SER A 153 24.99 18.55 42.80
CA SER A 153 25.59 19.59 41.96
C SER A 153 26.41 18.99 40.82
N LEU A 154 27.16 17.91 41.11
CA LEU A 154 27.86 17.09 40.12
C LEU A 154 26.88 16.42 39.14
N GLN A 155 25.77 15.91 39.66
CA GLN A 155 24.71 15.33 38.84
C GLN A 155 24.10 16.37 37.88
N ARG A 156 23.71 17.54 38.39
CA ARG A 156 23.18 18.64 37.54
C ARG A 156 24.18 19.12 36.51
N TRP A 157 25.45 19.21 36.88
CA TRP A 157 26.52 19.56 35.94
C TRP A 157 26.60 18.53 34.82
N LEU A 158 26.62 17.24 35.15
CA LEU A 158 26.64 16.17 34.15
C LEU A 158 25.38 16.16 33.29
N ASP A 159 24.19 16.36 33.87
CA ASP A 159 22.94 16.41 33.13
C ASP A 159 22.97 17.57 32.11
N HIS A 160 23.49 18.75 32.51
CA HIS A 160 23.69 19.88 31.61
C HIS A 160 24.71 19.58 30.49
N GLU A 161 25.84 18.94 30.81
CA GLU A 161 26.83 18.54 29.80
C GLU A 161 26.25 17.52 28.81
N LEU A 162 25.47 16.55 29.31
CA LEU A 162 24.77 15.58 28.47
C LEU A 162 23.73 16.27 27.59
N GLU A 163 22.98 17.22 28.12
CA GLU A 163 22.01 18.03 27.36
C GLU A 163 22.70 18.82 26.25
N VAL A 164 23.82 19.49 26.53
CA VAL A 164 24.61 20.20 25.51
C VAL A 164 25.09 19.25 24.43
N VAL A 165 25.62 18.08 24.80
CA VAL A 165 26.08 17.07 23.83
C VAL A 165 24.91 16.55 22.98
N VAL A 166 23.76 16.27 23.59
CA VAL A 166 22.55 15.82 22.88
C VAL A 166 22.06 16.90 21.92
N ASN A 167 21.98 18.17 22.35
CA ASN A 167 21.56 19.29 21.52
C ASN A 167 22.50 19.50 20.33
N VAL A 168 23.82 19.40 20.53
CA VAL A 168 24.80 19.46 19.42
C VAL A 168 24.58 18.32 18.43
N HIS A 169 24.32 17.10 18.91
CA HIS A 169 24.00 15.96 18.03
C HIS A 169 22.67 16.17 17.28
N GLU A 170 21.65 16.70 17.93
CA GLU A 170 20.35 17.01 17.33
C GLU A 170 20.48 18.07 16.25
N VAL A 171 21.19 19.17 16.51
CA VAL A 171 21.45 20.22 15.50
C VAL A 171 22.26 19.65 14.32
N ARG A 172 23.26 18.77 14.55
CA ARG A 172 23.97 18.08 13.46
C ARG A 172 23.03 17.19 12.63
N PHE A 173 22.14 16.47 13.30
CA PHE A 173 21.17 15.61 12.65
C PHE A 173 20.18 16.43 11.79
N GLU A 174 19.60 17.48 12.34
CA GLU A 174 18.68 18.37 11.62
C GLU A 174 19.38 19.15 10.51
N TYR A 175 20.63 19.60 10.69
CA TYR A 175 21.46 20.19 9.64
C TYR A 175 21.59 19.26 8.43
N LYS A 176 21.91 17.98 8.67
CA LYS A 176 22.04 16.98 7.61
C LYS A 176 20.73 16.75 6.88
N LYS A 177 19.61 16.67 7.61
CA LYS A 177 18.26 16.52 7.05
C LYS A 177 17.85 17.74 6.23
N GLN A 178 18.12 18.95 6.72
CA GLN A 178 17.83 20.19 6.02
C GLN A 178 18.69 20.33 4.75
N SER A 179 19.94 19.89 4.78
CA SER A 179 20.82 19.85 3.62
C SER A 179 20.28 18.92 2.53
N GLN A 180 19.70 17.76 2.90
CA GLN A 180 19.02 16.88 1.95
C GLN A 180 17.78 17.53 1.33
N VAL A 181 16.98 18.24 2.14
CA VAL A 181 15.82 19.01 1.63
C VAL A 181 16.30 20.10 0.66
N GLN A 182 17.39 20.80 0.97
CA GLN A 182 17.97 21.81 0.08
C GLN A 182 18.42 21.20 -1.25
N ALA A 183 19.07 20.04 -1.24
CA ALA A 183 19.47 19.32 -2.45
C ALA A 183 18.26 18.93 -3.31
N ALA A 184 17.21 18.36 -2.70
CA ALA A 184 15.98 18.01 -3.41
C ALA A 184 15.24 19.23 -4.00
N LEU A 185 15.22 20.35 -3.27
CA LEU A 185 14.66 21.61 -3.77
C LEU A 185 15.49 22.18 -4.93
N ALA A 186 16.82 22.09 -4.87
CA ALA A 186 17.70 22.52 -5.95
C ALA A 186 17.53 21.65 -7.22
N GLU A 187 17.35 20.33 -7.07
CA GLU A 187 17.03 19.42 -8.16
C GLU A 187 15.67 19.76 -8.80
N GLU A 188 14.62 19.98 -7.99
CA GLU A 188 13.30 20.39 -8.51
C GLU A 188 13.40 21.71 -9.26
N LEU A 189 14.13 22.70 -8.71
CA LEU A 189 14.31 24.00 -9.34
C LEU A 189 15.05 23.89 -10.68
N ALA A 190 16.10 23.06 -10.75
CA ALA A 190 16.85 22.83 -11.98
C ALA A 190 15.96 22.20 -13.06
N LEU A 191 15.12 21.23 -12.70
CA LEU A 191 14.17 20.61 -13.61
C LEU A 191 13.11 21.60 -14.10
N LEU A 192 12.56 22.42 -13.20
CA LEU A 192 11.58 23.45 -13.55
C LEU A 192 12.17 24.50 -14.49
N LYS A 193 13.42 24.96 -14.24
CA LYS A 193 14.11 25.92 -15.11
C LYS A 193 14.44 25.32 -16.48
N GLN A 194 14.84 24.07 -16.55
CA GLN A 194 15.04 23.37 -17.83
C GLN A 194 13.74 23.30 -18.63
N VAL A 195 12.66 22.80 -18.01
CA VAL A 195 11.33 22.69 -18.66
C VAL A 195 10.81 24.06 -19.13
N ASP A 196 11.07 25.13 -18.38
CA ASP A 196 10.69 26.49 -18.76
C ASP A 196 11.53 27.05 -19.94
N GLN A 197 12.83 26.75 -19.96
CA GLN A 197 13.75 27.12 -21.04
C GLN A 197 13.45 26.37 -22.36
N PHE A 198 13.02 25.10 -22.28
CA PHE A 198 12.59 24.35 -23.46
C PHE A 198 11.32 24.93 -24.09
N SER A 199 10.33 25.32 -23.28
CA SER A 199 9.09 25.92 -23.82
C SER A 199 9.29 27.32 -24.40
N SER A 200 10.19 28.12 -23.83
CA SER A 200 10.52 29.44 -24.39
C SER A 200 11.30 29.34 -25.70
N ASN A 201 12.18 28.32 -25.85
CA ASN A 201 12.90 28.07 -27.11
C ASN A 201 12.02 27.47 -28.22
N GLU A 202 10.98 26.70 -27.90
CA GLU A 202 9.98 26.22 -28.88
C GLU A 202 9.21 27.36 -29.56
N GLN A 203 8.98 28.48 -28.86
CA GLN A 203 8.34 29.67 -29.44
C GLN A 203 9.22 30.36 -30.51
N SER A 204 10.54 30.11 -30.52
CA SER A 204 11.50 30.76 -31.42
C SER A 204 11.90 29.92 -32.65
N ARG A 205 11.67 28.60 -32.64
CA ARG A 205 11.97 27.72 -33.79
C ARG A 205 10.71 27.41 -34.59
N GLN A 206 10.56 28.10 -35.72
CA GLN A 206 9.48 27.87 -36.69
C GLN A 206 9.38 26.39 -37.11
N ARG A 207 8.16 25.86 -36.99
CA ARG A 207 7.47 24.89 -37.87
C ARG A 207 8.37 23.85 -38.57
N GLY A 208 8.62 22.73 -37.90
CA GLY A 208 9.14 21.50 -38.53
C GLY A 208 9.03 20.31 -37.58
N ARG A 209 8.18 19.34 -37.95
CA ARG A 209 7.95 17.99 -37.38
C ARG A 209 8.35 17.75 -35.91
N MET A 210 7.33 17.51 -35.09
CA MET A 210 7.44 16.99 -33.72
C MET A 210 8.04 15.58 -33.71
N ASP A 211 9.35 15.48 -33.46
CA ASP A 211 9.95 14.29 -32.86
C ASP A 211 10.27 14.63 -31.40
N ILE A 212 9.50 14.04 -30.47
CA ILE A 212 9.73 14.15 -29.04
C ILE A 212 11.12 13.53 -28.76
N PRO A 213 12.11 14.28 -28.22
CA PRO A 213 13.45 13.74 -28.03
C PRO A 213 13.44 12.63 -26.98
N VAL A 214 13.94 11.45 -27.38
CA VAL A 214 14.05 10.20 -26.60
C VAL A 214 14.88 10.37 -25.30
N PHE A 215 15.60 11.49 -25.14
CA PHE A 215 16.42 11.79 -23.96
C PHE A 215 15.63 12.11 -22.68
N LEU A 216 14.34 12.47 -22.78
CA LEU A 216 13.49 12.71 -21.61
C LEU A 216 12.92 11.43 -20.97
N HIS A 217 13.13 10.26 -21.59
CA HIS A 217 12.60 8.98 -21.10
C HIS A 217 13.53 8.29 -20.07
N SER A 218 14.75 8.81 -19.85
CA SER A 218 15.76 8.15 -19.02
C SER A 218 15.90 8.68 -17.59
N PHE A 219 14.98 9.52 -17.07
CA PHE A 219 14.99 9.89 -15.65
C PHE A 219 13.55 9.88 -15.10
N VAL A 220 13.29 8.86 -14.27
CA VAL A 220 12.28 8.75 -13.21
C VAL A 220 11.05 9.68 -13.34
N VAL A 221 9.91 9.15 -13.80
CA VAL A 221 8.46 9.42 -13.48
C VAL A 221 7.94 10.85 -13.15
N GLN A 222 8.76 11.84 -12.86
CA GLN A 222 8.43 13.24 -12.53
C GLN A 222 8.24 14.19 -13.73
N PRO A 223 8.87 14.00 -14.92
CA PRO A 223 8.79 15.00 -16.01
C PRO A 223 7.36 15.20 -16.57
N LEU A 224 6.54 14.14 -16.54
CA LEU A 224 5.20 14.16 -17.17
C LEU A 224 4.20 15.08 -16.44
N ARG A 225 4.40 15.33 -15.13
CA ARG A 225 3.58 16.29 -14.38
C ARG A 225 4.02 17.73 -14.57
N LEU A 226 5.32 17.97 -14.75
CA LEU A 226 5.88 19.31 -14.91
C LEU A 226 5.57 19.92 -16.29
N LEU A 227 5.48 19.08 -17.32
CA LEU A 227 5.08 19.48 -18.68
C LEU A 227 3.58 19.78 -18.82
N SER A 228 2.73 19.31 -17.88
CA SER A 228 1.29 19.56 -17.94
C SER A 228 0.86 20.89 -17.28
N MET A 229 1.80 21.63 -16.70
CA MET A 229 1.51 22.88 -16.00
C MET A 229 1.49 24.05 -16.98
N SER A 230 0.61 25.03 -16.75
CA SER A 230 0.62 26.27 -17.55
C SER A 230 1.88 27.11 -17.26
N PRO A 231 2.35 27.95 -18.19
CA PRO A 231 3.54 28.78 -17.99
C PRO A 231 3.49 29.62 -16.72
N ASN A 232 2.36 30.26 -16.43
CA ASN A 232 2.16 31.05 -15.20
C ASN A 232 2.23 30.18 -13.94
N ALA A 233 1.74 28.94 -13.99
CA ALA A 233 1.84 28.00 -12.87
C ALA A 233 3.29 27.53 -12.65
N ARG A 234 4.07 27.36 -13.71
CA ARG A 234 5.51 27.04 -13.61
C ARG A 234 6.31 28.19 -13.02
N ILE A 235 6.09 29.42 -13.48
CA ILE A 235 6.75 30.61 -12.94
C ILE A 235 6.44 30.77 -11.44
N ALA A 236 5.18 30.59 -11.05
CA ALA A 236 4.79 30.63 -9.63
C ALA A 236 5.44 29.50 -8.80
N ARG A 237 5.57 28.30 -9.37
CA ARG A 237 6.26 27.17 -8.73
C ARG A 237 7.77 27.44 -8.57
N ILE A 238 8.42 27.99 -9.60
CA ILE A 238 9.84 28.40 -9.57
C ILE A 238 10.06 29.41 -8.44
N ALA A 239 9.28 30.50 -8.40
CA ALA A 239 9.40 31.52 -7.36
C ALA A 239 9.18 30.96 -5.95
N SER A 240 8.22 30.03 -5.78
CA SER A 240 7.98 29.35 -4.51
C SER A 240 9.16 28.47 -4.09
N VAL A 241 9.73 27.69 -5.02
CA VAL A 241 10.89 26.82 -4.74
C VAL A 241 12.14 27.66 -4.44
N GLU A 242 12.35 28.77 -5.13
CA GLU A 242 13.43 29.72 -4.83
C GLU A 242 13.30 30.32 -3.43
N ASN A 243 12.09 30.72 -3.01
CA ASN A 243 11.85 31.19 -1.65
C ASN A 243 12.11 30.08 -0.61
N MET A 244 11.64 28.85 -0.85
CA MET A 244 11.93 27.72 0.04
C MET A 244 13.44 27.41 0.12
N LEU A 245 14.17 27.55 -0.99
CA LEU A 245 15.62 27.36 -1.04
C LEU A 245 16.36 28.46 -0.26
N SER A 246 15.91 29.71 -0.36
CA SER A 246 16.42 30.82 0.45
C SER A 246 16.18 30.58 1.95
N MET A 247 14.97 30.17 2.34
CA MET A 247 14.65 29.84 3.74
C MET A 247 15.51 28.69 4.25
N SER A 248 15.69 27.65 3.44
CA SER A 248 16.55 26.50 3.75
C SER A 248 18.01 26.90 3.92
N SER A 249 18.52 27.76 3.04
CA SER A 249 19.89 28.28 3.11
C SER A 249 20.11 29.09 4.40
N ASN A 250 19.16 29.96 4.76
CA ASN A 250 19.23 30.74 6.00
C ASN A 250 19.23 29.84 7.25
N ALA A 251 18.39 28.79 7.26
CA ALA A 251 18.35 27.82 8.35
C ALA A 251 19.67 27.03 8.47
N LEU A 252 20.26 26.61 7.35
CA LEU A 252 21.55 25.91 7.33
C LEU A 252 22.69 26.79 7.85
N VAL A 253 22.73 28.07 7.46
CA VAL A 253 23.73 29.02 7.99
C VAL A 253 23.56 29.22 9.49
N ALA A 254 22.32 29.37 9.98
CA ALA A 254 22.05 29.48 11.41
C ALA A 254 22.48 28.23 12.19
N MET A 255 22.14 27.03 11.69
CA MET A 255 22.56 25.76 12.30
C MET A 255 24.08 25.60 12.27
N ALA A 256 24.74 25.92 11.16
CA ALA A 256 26.21 25.87 11.05
C ALA A 256 26.89 26.83 12.04
N SER A 257 26.31 28.03 12.24
CA SER A 257 26.78 28.98 13.25
C SER A 257 26.68 28.42 14.66
N GLN A 258 25.54 27.80 15.02
CA GLN A 258 25.36 27.17 16.33
C GLN A 258 26.35 26.02 16.56
N LEU A 259 26.61 25.20 15.53
CA LEU A 259 27.61 24.14 15.61
C LEU A 259 29.02 24.69 15.78
N SER A 260 29.37 25.75 15.04
CA SER A 260 30.67 26.40 15.18
C SER A 260 30.86 27.04 16.56
N GLU A 261 29.81 27.64 17.13
CA GLU A 261 29.86 28.22 18.47
C GLU A 261 30.01 27.14 19.54
N ALA A 262 29.25 26.04 19.43
CA ALA A 262 29.34 24.91 20.34
C ALA A 262 30.73 24.24 20.29
N GLU A 263 31.30 24.05 19.10
CA GLU A 263 32.67 23.56 18.92
C GLU A 263 33.72 24.52 19.48
N GLY A 264 33.49 25.83 19.39
CA GLY A 264 34.33 26.85 20.02
C GLY A 264 34.31 26.73 21.55
N ARG A 265 33.13 26.53 22.14
CA ARG A 265 32.96 26.30 23.59
C ARG A 265 33.60 24.98 24.04
N GLU A 266 33.51 23.93 23.24
CA GLU A 266 34.16 22.64 23.49
C GLU A 266 35.69 22.79 23.48
N ARG A 267 36.27 23.44 22.46
CA ARG A 267 37.72 23.69 22.38
C ARG A 267 38.25 24.51 23.56
N ALA A 268 37.49 25.49 24.04
CA ALA A 268 37.84 26.25 25.24
C ALA A 268 37.78 25.41 26.53
N SER A 269 36.93 24.37 26.55
CA SER A 269 36.69 23.50 27.72
C SER A 269 37.61 22.29 27.82
N ILE A 270 38.35 21.95 26.76
CA ILE A 270 39.38 20.87 26.77
C ILE A 270 40.57 21.21 27.69
N GLY A 271 40.69 22.47 28.14
CA GLY A 271 41.61 22.85 29.20
C GLY A 271 41.42 22.03 30.48
N ARG A 272 42.48 21.93 31.29
CA ARG A 272 42.64 21.14 32.52
C ARG A 272 41.51 21.29 33.58
N GLY A 273 40.47 22.09 33.33
CA GLY A 273 39.44 22.50 34.27
C GLY A 273 38.08 21.80 34.21
N ARG A 274 37.75 21.05 33.15
CA ARG A 274 36.40 20.46 32.97
C ARG A 274 35.98 19.52 34.10
N TRP A 275 36.91 18.73 34.61
CA TRP A 275 36.67 17.71 35.64
C TRP A 275 37.05 18.17 37.05
N ASN A 276 37.28 19.46 37.28
CA ASN A 276 37.75 20.00 38.57
C ASN A 276 36.81 19.71 39.75
N HIS A 277 35.53 19.46 39.49
CA HIS A 277 34.54 19.13 40.50
C HIS A 277 34.66 17.67 41.00
N LEU A 278 35.36 16.80 40.25
CA LEU A 278 35.56 15.40 40.58
C LEU A 278 36.77 15.24 41.54
N ARG A 279 36.53 15.33 42.85
CA ARG A 279 37.61 15.35 43.86
C ARG A 279 37.85 14.03 44.58
N SER A 280 36.91 13.08 44.50
CA SER A 280 37.05 11.77 45.14
C SER A 280 36.64 10.62 44.23
N LEU A 281 37.15 9.42 44.56
CA LEU A 281 36.71 8.18 43.91
C LEU A 281 35.22 7.87 44.19
N GLY A 282 34.69 8.34 45.32
CA GLY A 282 33.26 8.26 45.65
C GLY A 282 32.40 9.04 44.66
N ASP A 283 32.79 10.30 44.37
CA ASP A 283 32.10 11.15 43.39
C ASP A 283 32.10 10.51 42.00
N ALA A 284 33.23 9.93 41.59
CA ALA A 284 33.34 9.21 40.31
C ALA A 284 32.43 7.99 40.24
N LYS A 285 32.36 7.19 41.32
CA LYS A 285 31.48 6.02 41.39
C LYS A 285 30.01 6.42 41.29
N THR A 286 29.60 7.46 42.02
CA THR A 286 28.23 7.95 42.01
C THR A 286 27.84 8.52 40.65
N LEU A 287 28.75 9.29 40.02
CA LEU A 287 28.53 9.85 38.70
C LEU A 287 28.37 8.77 37.63
N LEU A 288 29.23 7.74 37.65
CA LEU A 288 29.12 6.60 36.75
C LEU A 288 27.80 5.85 36.95
N GLN A 289 27.38 5.64 38.20
CA GLN A 289 26.11 4.99 38.50
C GLN A 289 24.93 5.79 37.93
N HIS A 290 24.95 7.12 38.08
CA HIS A 290 23.95 8.00 37.48
C HIS A 290 23.96 7.92 35.94
N MET A 291 25.13 8.00 35.30
CA MET A 291 25.26 7.85 33.85
C MET A 291 24.72 6.52 33.35
N PHE A 292 25.01 5.41 34.04
CA PHE A 292 24.50 4.09 33.66
C PHE A 292 22.97 4.03 33.76
N ASN A 293 22.40 4.58 34.84
CA ASN A 293 20.95 4.62 35.02
C ASN A 293 20.28 5.49 33.97
N ALA A 294 20.76 6.72 33.76
CA ALA A 294 20.24 7.64 32.73
C ALA A 294 20.34 7.03 31.32
N THR A 295 21.44 6.35 31.01
CA THR A 295 21.61 5.66 29.72
C THR A 295 20.63 4.48 29.58
N ALA A 296 20.41 3.72 30.64
CA ALA A 296 19.45 2.61 30.63
C ALA A 296 18.01 3.12 30.46
N GLU A 297 17.63 4.17 31.17
CA GLU A 297 16.32 4.83 31.05
C GLU A 297 16.09 5.38 29.64
N ALA A 298 17.05 6.12 29.09
CA ALA A 298 16.97 6.65 27.72
C ALA A 298 16.80 5.52 26.68
N ARG A 299 17.45 4.38 26.87
CA ARG A 299 17.28 3.20 26.00
C ARG A 299 15.88 2.58 26.10
N CYS A 300 15.31 2.51 27.30
CA CYS A 300 13.94 2.04 27.50
C CYS A 300 12.94 2.97 26.82
N GLN A 301 13.06 4.29 27.03
CA GLN A 301 12.22 5.29 26.38
C GLN A 301 12.34 5.24 24.86
N LEU A 302 13.55 5.09 24.32
CA LEU A 302 13.78 4.94 22.88
C LEU A 302 13.06 3.70 22.32
N TRP A 303 13.04 2.59 23.07
CA TRP A 303 12.34 1.38 22.67
C TRP A 303 10.81 1.59 22.63
N GLU A 304 10.24 2.25 23.64
CA GLU A 304 8.82 2.63 23.68
C GLU A 304 8.45 3.54 22.50
N LYS A 305 9.23 4.58 22.24
CA LYS A 305 9.01 5.49 21.10
C LYS A 305 9.14 4.78 19.76
N ASN A 306 10.05 3.82 19.62
CA ASN A 306 10.15 3.00 18.42
C ASN A 306 8.92 2.11 18.22
N LEU A 307 8.32 1.59 19.30
CA LEU A 307 7.09 0.83 19.24
C LEU A 307 5.92 1.72 18.78
N GLU A 308 5.76 2.90 19.38
CA GLU A 308 4.77 3.91 18.96
C GLU A 308 4.94 4.29 17.48
N ILE A 309 6.17 4.55 17.04
CA ILE A 309 6.48 4.86 15.62
C ILE A 309 6.06 3.71 14.70
N ASN A 310 6.30 2.46 15.10
CA ASN A 310 5.93 1.30 14.30
C ASN A 310 4.41 1.14 14.22
N GLU A 311 3.69 1.34 15.32
CA GLU A 311 2.23 1.33 15.34
C GLU A 311 1.65 2.41 14.41
N MET A 312 2.11 3.66 14.55
CA MET A 312 1.67 4.76 13.68
C MET A 312 2.02 4.52 12.21
N LYS A 313 3.14 3.85 11.92
CA LYS A 313 3.51 3.44 10.55
C LYS A 313 2.52 2.41 9.99
N GLU A 314 2.08 1.45 10.80
CA GLU A 314 1.07 0.48 10.37
C GLU A 314 -0.29 1.15 10.16
N GLN A 315 -0.73 2.02 11.08
CA GLN A 315 -1.95 2.82 10.90
C GLN A 315 -1.91 3.64 9.59
N ARG A 316 -0.78 4.28 9.28
CA ARG A 316 -0.61 4.98 8.00
C ARG A 316 -0.71 4.03 6.81
N LYS A 317 -0.11 2.84 6.87
CA LYS A 317 -0.18 1.86 5.77
C LYS A 317 -1.61 1.40 5.55
N GLU A 318 -2.37 1.15 6.62
CA GLU A 318 -3.78 0.80 6.54
C GLU A 318 -4.61 1.90 5.88
N LEU A 319 -4.46 3.16 6.34
CA LEU A 319 -5.13 4.30 5.73
C LEU A 319 -4.77 4.48 4.25
N VAL A 320 -3.50 4.34 3.89
CA VAL A 320 -3.07 4.40 2.48
C VAL A 320 -3.69 3.27 1.65
N SER A 321 -3.83 2.07 2.22
CA SER A 321 -4.48 0.94 1.54
C SER A 321 -5.98 1.20 1.31
N LEU A 322 -6.68 1.74 2.32
CA LEU A 322 -8.09 2.11 2.23
C LEU A 322 -8.31 3.24 1.21
N LEU A 323 -7.44 4.25 1.21
CA LEU A 323 -7.49 5.34 0.24
C LEU A 323 -7.36 4.80 -1.19
N ARG A 324 -6.37 3.92 -1.45
CA ARG A 324 -6.20 3.27 -2.77
C ARG A 324 -7.42 2.45 -3.17
N GLN A 325 -8.04 1.74 -2.24
CA GLN A 325 -9.27 0.98 -2.48
C GLN A 325 -10.44 1.90 -2.84
N SER A 326 -10.63 2.98 -2.08
CA SER A 326 -11.66 3.98 -2.35
C SER A 326 -11.46 4.67 -3.71
N GLU A 327 -10.21 5.01 -4.06
CA GLU A 327 -9.87 5.54 -5.38
C GLU A 327 -10.19 4.57 -6.52
N ALA A 328 -9.96 3.28 -6.33
CA ALA A 328 -10.30 2.25 -7.31
C ALA A 328 -11.82 2.13 -7.48
N GLN A 329 -12.57 2.11 -6.38
CA GLN A 329 -14.04 2.11 -6.41
C GLN A 329 -14.59 3.35 -7.10
N ARG A 330 -14.04 4.53 -6.81
CA ARG A 330 -14.42 5.78 -7.48
C ARG A 330 -14.17 5.72 -8.99
N LYS A 331 -13.02 5.18 -9.42
CA LYS A 331 -12.71 5.01 -10.85
C LYS A 331 -13.70 4.06 -11.53
N GLU A 332 -14.10 2.99 -10.86
CA GLU A 332 -15.09 2.03 -11.37
C GLU A 332 -16.47 2.68 -11.53
N LEU A 333 -16.94 3.42 -10.51
CA LEU A 333 -18.21 4.16 -10.58
C LEU A 333 -18.21 5.21 -11.70
N VAL A 334 -17.09 5.91 -11.90
CA VAL A 334 -16.96 6.87 -13.01
C VAL A 334 -17.04 6.16 -14.37
N LYS A 335 -16.44 4.98 -14.52
CA LYS A 335 -16.56 4.19 -15.76
C LYS A 335 -17.99 3.71 -15.97
N GLU A 336 -18.65 3.21 -14.94
CA GLU A 336 -20.04 2.74 -15.00
C GLU A 336 -20.99 3.89 -15.37
N GLN A 337 -20.81 5.07 -14.78
CA GLN A 337 -21.61 6.24 -15.11
C GLN A 337 -21.39 6.72 -16.55
N LYS A 338 -20.15 6.66 -17.06
CA LYS A 338 -19.85 6.93 -18.47
C LYS A 338 -20.52 5.90 -19.39
N ALA A 339 -20.46 4.61 -19.05
CA ALA A 339 -21.11 3.55 -19.82
C ALA A 339 -22.65 3.71 -19.83
N ARG A 340 -23.26 4.04 -18.68
CA ARG A 340 -24.69 4.34 -18.58
C ARG A 340 -25.09 5.55 -19.42
N LYS A 341 -24.31 6.64 -19.40
CA LYS A 341 -24.55 7.82 -20.25
C LYS A 341 -24.48 7.49 -21.74
N LEU A 342 -23.51 6.67 -22.15
CA LEU A 342 -23.39 6.21 -23.54
C LEU A 342 -24.57 5.30 -23.94
N ALA A 343 -25.01 4.40 -23.06
CA ALA A 343 -26.17 3.55 -23.31
C ALA A 343 -27.49 4.35 -23.45
N VAL A 344 -27.68 5.40 -22.64
CA VAL A 344 -28.83 6.30 -22.74
C VAL A 344 -28.81 7.11 -24.04
N ALA A 345 -27.64 7.60 -24.47
CA ALA A 345 -27.50 8.29 -25.76
C ALA A 345 -27.89 7.39 -26.93
N ILE A 346 -27.42 6.14 -26.95
CA ILE A 346 -27.77 5.15 -28.00
C ILE A 346 -29.28 4.83 -28.00
N GLY A 347 -29.90 4.71 -26.81
CA GLY A 347 -31.34 4.48 -26.70
C GLY A 347 -32.20 5.65 -27.18
N LEU A 348 -31.73 6.89 -26.99
CA LEU A 348 -32.39 8.09 -27.49
C LEU A 348 -32.25 8.22 -29.02
N ASP A 349 -31.08 7.89 -29.58
CA ASP A 349 -30.86 7.91 -31.03
C ASP A 349 -31.67 6.83 -31.77
N SER A 350 -31.96 5.68 -31.13
CA SER A 350 -32.89 4.69 -31.67
C SER A 350 -34.38 5.08 -31.59
N SER A 351 -34.72 6.15 -30.86
CA SER A 351 -36.10 6.66 -30.77
C SER A 351 -36.44 7.74 -31.80
N VAL A 352 -35.44 8.24 -32.56
CA VAL A 352 -35.63 9.24 -33.62
C VAL A 352 -35.38 8.60 -34.99
N SER A 353 -36.20 7.60 -35.31
CA SER A 353 -36.35 7.14 -36.69
C SER A 353 -37.77 6.62 -36.88
N GLY A 354 -38.69 7.54 -37.16
CA GLY A 354 -40.05 7.22 -37.59
C GLY A 354 -41.09 8.23 -37.09
N ASN A 355 -41.17 9.39 -37.75
CA ASN A 355 -42.41 9.86 -38.38
C ASN A 355 -42.20 11.24 -39.04
N SER A 356 -42.73 11.34 -40.25
CA SER A 356 -42.50 12.37 -41.27
C SER A 356 -43.51 13.53 -41.24
N CYS A 357 -43.07 14.66 -41.85
CA CYS A 357 -43.84 15.80 -42.42
C CYS A 357 -44.34 16.86 -41.41
N THR A 358 -44.22 18.19 -41.60
CA THR A 358 -43.87 19.12 -42.72
C THR A 358 -43.69 20.52 -42.09
N PRO A 359 -42.91 21.49 -42.63
CA PRO A 359 -43.01 22.89 -42.19
C PRO A 359 -43.70 23.76 -43.25
N LEU A 360 -44.92 24.23 -42.96
CA LEU A 360 -45.62 25.26 -43.71
C LEU A 360 -45.58 26.58 -42.92
N LYS A 361 -45.14 27.64 -43.60
CA LYS A 361 -45.08 29.03 -43.14
C LYS A 361 -46.50 29.58 -42.88
N HIS A 362 -46.71 30.34 -41.80
CA HIS A 362 -47.27 31.70 -41.90
C HIS A 362 -47.15 32.52 -40.60
N LEU A 363 -46.85 33.80 -40.81
CA LEU A 363 -46.79 34.93 -39.87
C LEU A 363 -48.17 35.50 -39.53
N ALA A 364 -48.33 35.97 -38.29
CA ALA A 364 -48.98 37.23 -37.82
C ALA A 364 -49.48 37.00 -36.37
N ASP A 365 -48.93 37.65 -35.33
CA ASP A 365 -49.27 39.02 -34.86
C ASP A 365 -50.70 39.07 -34.28
N GLY A 366 -51.03 39.46 -33.06
CA GLY A 366 -50.34 39.99 -31.88
C GLY A 366 -51.45 40.52 -30.96
N MET A 367 -51.45 40.20 -29.66
CA MET A 367 -52.07 41.02 -28.58
C MET A 367 -51.83 40.41 -27.19
N SER A 368 -51.20 41.22 -26.35
CA SER A 368 -50.91 41.13 -24.90
C SER A 368 -52.16 40.92 -24.01
N GLY A 369 -52.10 40.38 -22.78
CA GLY A 369 -50.95 39.99 -21.95
C GLY A 369 -51.30 39.52 -20.52
N SER A 370 -50.25 39.45 -19.67
CA SER A 370 -50.21 39.21 -18.20
C SER A 370 -50.44 37.75 -17.75
N LEU A 371 -49.58 37.03 -16.99
CA LEU A 371 -48.73 37.35 -15.82
C LEU A 371 -47.52 36.37 -15.72
N SER A 372 -46.39 36.82 -15.17
CA SER A 372 -45.23 35.98 -14.77
C SER A 372 -45.44 35.30 -13.40
N PRO A 373 -44.60 34.35 -12.93
CA PRO A 373 -43.30 34.73 -12.33
C PRO A 373 -42.14 33.69 -12.40
N ILE A 374 -40.94 34.26 -12.19
CA ILE A 374 -39.77 33.71 -11.48
C ILE A 374 -38.74 32.84 -12.23
N SER A 375 -37.52 33.38 -12.30
CA SER A 375 -36.29 32.72 -12.74
C SER A 375 -35.48 32.28 -11.52
N LEU A 376 -34.92 31.06 -11.57
CA LEU A 376 -33.94 30.54 -10.59
C LEU A 376 -32.63 30.13 -11.29
N PRO A 377 -31.50 30.07 -10.56
CA PRO A 377 -30.23 30.62 -11.04
C PRO A 377 -29.16 29.59 -11.42
N ALA A 378 -28.20 30.03 -12.23
CA ALA A 378 -26.98 29.33 -12.61
C ALA A 378 -25.97 29.23 -11.45
N PRO A 379 -25.28 28.09 -11.23
CA PRO A 379 -24.24 27.98 -10.21
C PRO A 379 -22.94 28.66 -10.67
N LYS A 380 -22.53 29.67 -9.90
CA LYS A 380 -21.33 30.49 -10.10
C LYS A 380 -20.06 29.75 -9.67
N GLN A 381 -19.01 30.00 -10.44
CA GLN A 381 -17.62 29.67 -10.17
C GLN A 381 -17.13 30.29 -8.85
N LEU A 382 -16.50 29.48 -8.00
CA LEU A 382 -15.84 29.95 -6.79
C LEU A 382 -14.38 30.29 -7.10
N LYS A 383 -14.09 31.58 -6.99
CA LYS A 383 -12.75 32.19 -7.05
C LYS A 383 -12.01 31.90 -5.75
N PHE A 384 -10.80 31.37 -5.84
CA PHE A 384 -9.84 31.37 -4.74
C PHE A 384 -8.92 32.58 -4.87
N THR A 385 -8.84 33.40 -3.82
CA THR A 385 -7.80 34.43 -3.61
C THR A 385 -7.05 34.09 -2.32
N PRO A 386 -5.70 34.10 -2.29
CA PRO A 386 -4.90 33.85 -1.11
C PRO A 386 -4.66 35.14 -0.31
N GLY A 387 -4.67 35.07 1.02
CA GLY A 387 -4.33 36.18 1.91
C GLY A 387 -3.63 35.67 3.16
N ILE A 388 -2.40 36.16 3.38
CA ILE A 388 -1.50 35.94 4.52
C ILE A 388 -1.80 37.02 5.57
N VAL A 389 -1.83 36.67 6.87
CA VAL A 389 -1.33 37.52 7.98
C VAL A 389 -0.87 36.61 9.14
N ASN A 390 0.36 36.83 9.61
CA ASN A 390 0.94 36.30 10.84
C ASN A 390 0.42 37.06 12.07
N GLY A 391 0.28 36.38 13.21
CA GLY A 391 0.11 36.99 14.53
C GLY A 391 0.19 35.95 15.65
N SER A 392 1.31 35.96 16.39
CA SER A 392 1.58 35.16 17.59
C SER A 392 1.04 35.88 18.83
N VAL A 393 0.26 35.22 19.70
CA VAL A 393 0.21 35.51 21.16
C VAL A 393 -0.15 34.25 21.97
N ARG A 394 0.54 34.18 23.11
CA ARG A 394 0.68 33.29 24.26
C ARG A 394 -0.58 33.09 25.17
N GLU A 395 -0.57 31.93 25.85
CA GLU A 395 -1.16 31.54 27.15
C GLU A 395 -2.65 31.15 27.35
N GLN A 396 -2.81 29.88 27.75
CA GLN A 396 -3.50 29.32 28.92
C GLN A 396 -5.04 29.34 29.10
N ALA A 397 -5.49 28.17 29.60
CA ALA A 397 -6.58 27.88 30.55
C ALA A 397 -7.97 27.48 30.01
N THR A 398 -8.20 26.16 30.13
CA THR A 398 -9.29 25.48 30.86
C THR A 398 -10.77 25.74 30.50
N PHE A 399 -11.50 24.61 30.42
CA PHE A 399 -12.88 24.35 30.81
C PHE A 399 -13.95 24.03 29.73
N LEU A 400 -14.47 22.80 29.89
CA LEU A 400 -15.84 22.30 29.76
C LEU A 400 -16.41 21.93 28.39
N ASP A 401 -16.47 20.60 28.21
CA ASP A 401 -17.50 19.83 27.51
C ASP A 401 -18.92 20.32 27.84
N PRO A 402 -19.84 20.32 26.87
CA PRO A 402 -21.06 19.56 27.11
C PRO A 402 -21.51 18.71 25.90
N THR A 403 -21.43 17.40 26.10
CA THR A 403 -22.45 16.37 25.81
C THR A 403 -23.64 16.79 24.92
N LEU A 404 -23.65 16.31 23.67
CA LEU A 404 -24.89 15.94 22.99
C LEU A 404 -24.81 14.51 22.47
N LYS A 405 -25.71 13.71 23.05
CA LYS A 405 -25.94 12.28 22.84
C LYS A 405 -26.43 12.02 21.42
N MET A 406 -25.87 10.99 20.77
CA MET A 406 -26.48 10.38 19.59
C MET A 406 -26.94 8.95 19.90
N VAL A 407 -28.21 8.69 19.59
CA VAL A 407 -28.92 7.41 19.71
C VAL A 407 -28.55 6.50 18.53
N PRO A 408 -28.35 5.17 18.72
CA PRO A 408 -28.03 4.25 17.63
C PRO A 408 -29.29 3.81 16.89
N LEU A 409 -29.34 4.00 15.57
CA LEU A 409 -30.40 3.48 14.71
C LEU A 409 -30.13 2.01 14.37
N GLY A 410 -30.95 1.13 14.93
CA GLY A 410 -30.89 -0.32 14.74
C GLY A 410 -31.41 -0.80 13.38
N GLN A 411 -30.80 -1.89 12.92
CA GLN A 411 -31.46 -3.13 12.49
C GLN A 411 -32.56 -3.01 11.42
N LEU A 412 -32.17 -3.09 10.14
CA LEU A 412 -33.08 -3.48 9.06
C LEU A 412 -32.81 -4.91 8.61
N SER A 413 -33.81 -5.74 8.90
CA SER A 413 -33.97 -7.16 8.57
C SER A 413 -34.30 -7.32 7.08
N MET A 414 -33.44 -8.03 6.33
CA MET A 414 -33.73 -8.41 4.95
C MET A 414 -34.53 -9.71 4.91
N LYS A 415 -35.73 -9.57 4.37
CA LYS A 415 -36.79 -10.57 4.21
C LYS A 415 -36.34 -11.72 3.28
N LYS A 416 -36.64 -12.94 3.72
CA LYS A 416 -36.38 -14.24 3.06
C LYS A 416 -37.34 -14.39 1.86
N GLN A 417 -36.82 -14.61 0.65
CA GLN A 417 -37.57 -15.21 -0.46
C GLN A 417 -37.04 -16.61 -0.71
N ALA A 418 -37.91 -17.61 -0.60
CA ALA A 418 -37.65 -18.99 -0.95
C ALA A 418 -38.57 -19.34 -2.13
N ALA A 419 -37.98 -19.52 -3.31
CA ALA A 419 -38.62 -20.22 -4.42
C ALA A 419 -38.09 -21.65 -4.44
N VAL A 420 -39.03 -22.58 -4.48
CA VAL A 420 -38.87 -24.02 -4.59
C VAL A 420 -38.21 -24.37 -5.93
N GLY A 421 -37.23 -25.26 -5.91
CA GLY A 421 -36.54 -25.76 -7.10
C GLY A 421 -35.45 -26.74 -6.71
N GLN A 422 -35.83 -28.00 -6.48
CA GLN A 422 -34.92 -29.15 -6.42
C GLN A 422 -34.28 -29.33 -7.80
N THR A 423 -32.95 -29.26 -7.91
CA THR A 423 -32.06 -30.16 -8.69
C THR A 423 -30.66 -29.55 -8.87
N GLY A 424 -29.63 -30.40 -8.75
CA GLY A 424 -28.25 -30.08 -9.14
C GLY A 424 -27.31 -29.81 -7.97
N LYS A 425 -26.65 -30.86 -7.47
CA LYS A 425 -25.54 -30.77 -6.51
C LYS A 425 -24.34 -30.08 -7.19
N LEU A 426 -24.22 -28.76 -7.04
CA LEU A 426 -23.01 -28.01 -7.40
C LEU A 426 -22.35 -27.49 -6.11
N TRP A 427 -21.13 -27.96 -5.87
CA TRP A 427 -20.14 -27.59 -4.85
C TRP A 427 -20.51 -26.44 -3.91
N ARG A 428 -20.87 -26.81 -2.68
CA ARG A 428 -21.19 -25.90 -1.58
C ARG A 428 -19.90 -25.35 -0.94
N TRP A 429 -19.17 -24.46 -1.61
CA TRP A 429 -18.19 -23.60 -0.93
C TRP A 429 -18.93 -22.46 -0.25
N LYS A 430 -19.51 -22.71 0.93
CA LYS A 430 -20.11 -21.66 1.76
C LYS A 430 -19.76 -21.90 3.22
N ARG A 431 -18.91 -21.00 3.74
CA ARG A 431 -18.46 -20.80 5.14
C ARG A 431 -17.42 -21.77 5.71
N SER A 432 -16.14 -21.41 5.61
CA SER A 432 -15.14 -21.73 6.65
C SER A 432 -14.00 -20.70 6.80
N HIS A 433 -14.08 -19.54 6.15
CA HIS A 433 -12.98 -18.56 6.17
C HIS A 433 -12.75 -17.93 7.56
N HIS A 434 -13.78 -17.85 8.40
CA HIS A 434 -13.71 -17.18 9.71
C HIS A 434 -13.16 -18.11 10.81
N GLN A 435 -13.29 -19.43 10.65
CA GLN A 435 -12.72 -20.41 11.57
C GLN A 435 -11.21 -20.60 11.34
N TRP A 436 -10.74 -20.40 10.09
CA TRP A 436 -9.33 -20.39 9.75
C TRP A 436 -8.58 -19.19 10.33
N LEU A 437 -9.18 -18.00 10.31
CA LEU A 437 -8.54 -16.76 10.80
C LEU A 437 -8.38 -16.73 12.34
N LEU A 438 -9.34 -17.26 13.11
CA LEU A 438 -9.23 -17.34 14.57
C LEU A 438 -8.21 -18.39 15.02
N GLN A 439 -8.12 -19.53 14.33
CA GLN A 439 -7.08 -20.52 14.56
C GLN A 439 -5.69 -19.98 14.22
N PHE A 440 -5.55 -19.17 13.16
CA PHE A 440 -4.27 -18.55 12.80
C PHE A 440 -3.85 -17.44 13.77
N LYS A 441 -4.77 -16.60 14.26
CA LYS A 441 -4.39 -15.49 15.16
C LYS A 441 -3.91 -15.96 16.54
N TRP A 442 -4.43 -17.08 17.05
CA TRP A 442 -4.07 -17.63 18.37
C TRP A 442 -2.89 -18.63 18.35
N LYS A 443 -2.56 -19.22 17.20
CA LYS A 443 -1.52 -20.27 17.10
C LYS A 443 -0.07 -19.76 17.01
N TRP A 444 0.14 -18.46 16.82
CA TRP A 444 1.48 -17.88 16.68
C TRP A 444 2.06 -17.26 17.95
N GLN A 445 1.34 -17.29 19.06
CA GLN A 445 1.82 -16.70 20.31
C GLN A 445 2.81 -17.60 21.09
N LYS A 446 2.94 -18.90 20.74
CA LYS A 446 3.84 -19.87 21.41
C LYS A 446 4.39 -20.92 20.41
N PRO A 447 5.50 -20.64 19.71
CA PRO A 447 6.03 -21.48 18.62
C PRO A 447 6.40 -22.93 19.00
N TRP A 448 6.66 -23.22 20.28
CA TRP A 448 7.06 -24.55 20.75
C TRP A 448 5.90 -25.57 20.83
N ARG A 449 4.63 -25.12 20.85
CA ARG A 449 3.47 -26.03 20.84
C ARG A 449 3.16 -26.64 19.46
N LEU A 450 3.81 -26.15 18.39
CA LEU A 450 3.72 -26.74 17.05
C LEU A 450 4.35 -28.14 16.99
N SER A 451 5.40 -28.38 17.78
CA SER A 451 6.10 -29.67 17.80
C SER A 451 5.25 -30.80 18.42
N GLU A 452 4.42 -30.48 19.42
CA GLU A 452 3.45 -31.44 20.01
C GLU A 452 2.26 -31.68 19.08
N LEU A 453 1.82 -30.64 18.36
CA LEU A 453 0.67 -30.77 17.45
C LEU A 453 1.02 -31.55 16.18
N ILE A 454 2.25 -31.43 15.67
CA ILE A 454 2.74 -32.21 14.52
C ILE A 454 2.80 -33.71 14.87
N LYS A 455 3.21 -34.04 16.11
CA LYS A 455 3.19 -35.44 16.60
C LYS A 455 1.78 -36.03 16.62
N HIS A 456 0.79 -35.26 17.10
CA HIS A 456 -0.60 -35.72 17.13
C HIS A 456 -1.30 -35.77 15.76
N SER A 457 -0.90 -34.91 14.80
CA SER A 457 -1.40 -35.00 13.42
C SER A 457 -0.81 -36.18 12.66
N ASP A 458 0.46 -36.52 12.89
CA ASP A 458 1.09 -37.68 12.25
C ASP A 458 0.52 -39.01 12.81
N GLU A 459 0.19 -39.06 14.10
CA GLU A 459 -0.48 -40.21 14.73
C GLU A 459 -1.90 -40.45 14.18
N THR A 460 -2.64 -39.39 13.84
CA THR A 460 -4.00 -39.50 13.27
C THR A 460 -3.98 -39.85 11.78
N ILE A 461 -2.95 -39.46 11.04
CA ILE A 461 -2.79 -39.81 9.62
C ILE A 461 -2.36 -41.27 9.45
N MET A 462 -1.57 -41.84 10.38
CA MET A 462 -1.14 -43.24 10.33
C MET A 462 -2.24 -44.26 10.69
N ARG A 463 -3.32 -43.84 11.36
CA ARG A 463 -4.44 -44.72 11.76
C ARG A 463 -5.55 -44.89 10.71
N SER A 464 -5.48 -44.18 9.58
CA SER A 464 -6.54 -44.17 8.54
C SER A 464 -6.14 -44.92 7.26
N ARG A 465 -5.43 -46.05 7.37
CA ARG A 465 -5.18 -46.96 6.25
C ARG A 465 -6.14 -48.17 6.33
N PRO A 466 -7.05 -48.38 5.37
CA PRO A 466 -7.85 -49.60 5.34
C PRO A 466 -6.95 -50.79 4.98
N ARG A 467 -7.07 -51.88 5.74
CA ARG A 467 -6.46 -53.18 5.46
C ARG A 467 -7.07 -53.75 4.17
N PRO A 468 -6.29 -54.29 3.21
CA PRO A 468 -6.87 -54.97 2.05
C PRO A 468 -7.54 -56.28 2.51
N GLN A 469 -8.84 -56.41 2.27
CA GLN A 469 -9.56 -57.67 2.43
C GLN A 469 -9.20 -58.55 1.22
N ALA A 470 -8.66 -59.75 1.48
CA ALA A 470 -8.41 -60.75 0.45
C ALA A 470 -9.75 -61.22 -0.16
N LEU A 471 -9.83 -61.20 -1.49
CA LEU A 471 -10.94 -61.79 -2.24
C LEU A 471 -10.65 -63.29 -2.37
N VAL A 472 -11.56 -64.10 -1.86
CA VAL A 472 -11.57 -65.56 -2.02
C VAL A 472 -12.13 -65.87 -3.40
N ASP A 473 -11.41 -66.72 -4.14
CA ASP A 473 -11.82 -67.29 -5.42
C ASP A 473 -13.15 -68.05 -5.32
N ALA A 474 -14.02 -67.85 -6.31
CA ALA A 474 -15.03 -68.81 -6.69
C ALA A 474 -15.21 -68.77 -8.22
N MET A 475 -14.57 -69.77 -8.85
CA MET A 475 -14.62 -70.22 -10.26
C MET A 475 -13.99 -69.34 -11.34
#